data_AF-A0A3M2A611-F1
#
_entry.id   AF-A0A3M2A611-F1
#
_cell.length_a   1.000
_cell.length_b   1.000
_cell.length_c   1.000
_cell.angle_alpha   90.00
_cell.angle_beta   90.00
_cell.angle_gamma   90.00
#
_symmetry.space_group_name_H-M   'P 1'
#
loop_
_entity.id
_entity.type
_entity.pdbx_description
1 polymer ?
#
loop_
_entity_poly.entity_id
_entity_poly.type
_entity_poly.pdbx_seq_one_letter_code
_entity_poly.pdbx_strand_id
1 'polypeptide(L)' 'MTSQQPSPADLTPVTGSCSVERLVHFRCGACRRWWSIGDAPPDRTDWYCPWCGQKQQIQAEQETEKRKQK' A
#
# COMPACT_ATOMS: atom_id res chain seq x y z
N MET A 1 42.90 6.95 29.22
CA MET A 1 41.72 6.32 28.61
C MET A 1 40.57 7.30 28.80
N THR A 2 40.37 8.22 27.86
CA THR A 2 39.40 9.31 28.02
C THR A 2 38.08 8.93 27.38
N SER A 3 37.10 8.57 28.22
CA SER A 3 35.71 8.42 27.81
C SER A 3 35.13 9.78 27.46
N GLN A 4 34.90 10.02 26.16
CA GLN A 4 34.16 11.18 25.69
C GLN A 4 32.67 10.86 25.75
N GLN A 5 31.94 11.49 26.66
CA GLN A 5 30.48 11.49 26.63
C GLN A 5 29.99 12.47 25.54
N PRO A 6 28.94 12.12 24.77
CA PRO A 6 28.34 13.04 23.82
C PRO A 6 27.65 14.21 24.55
N SER A 7 27.83 15.42 24.00
CA SER A 7 27.32 16.69 24.51
C SER A 7 25.80 16.83 24.26
N PRO A 8 25.02 17.51 25.13
CA PRO A 8 23.55 17.63 25.02
C PRO A 8 23.02 18.43 23.80
N ALA A 9 23.89 18.86 22.88
CA ALA A 9 23.50 19.56 21.65
C ALA A 9 22.95 18.62 20.55
N ASP A 10 23.02 17.30 20.74
CA ASP A 10 22.65 16.30 19.72
C ASP A 10 21.17 15.86 19.78
N LEU A 11 20.34 16.50 20.60
CA LEU A 11 18.91 16.18 20.72
C LEU A 11 18.03 17.08 19.86
N THR A 12 18.43 17.36 18.62
CA THR A 12 17.50 17.97 17.66
C THR A 12 16.58 16.88 17.12
N PRO A 13 15.25 16.99 17.27
CA PRO A 13 14.34 16.05 16.64
C PRO A 13 14.48 16.20 15.13
N VAL A 14 15.12 15.22 14.48
CA VAL A 14 15.20 15.16 13.03
C VAL A 14 13.79 14.91 12.50
N THR A 15 13.28 15.84 11.69
CA THR A 15 11.94 15.72 11.10
C THR A 15 12.01 14.81 9.88
N GLY A 16 11.23 13.73 9.85
CA GLY A 16 11.09 12.81 8.72
C GLY A 16 9.78 13.02 7.94
N SER A 17 9.73 12.53 6.70
CA SER A 17 8.51 12.50 5.88
C SER A 17 7.87 11.11 5.87
N CYS A 18 6.55 11.04 6.01
CA CYS A 18 5.76 9.81 5.86
C CYS A 18 4.83 9.92 4.65
N SER A 19 4.65 8.83 3.91
CA SER A 19 3.65 8.71 2.84
C SER A 19 2.85 7.43 3.07
N VAL A 20 1.55 7.47 2.77
CA VAL A 20 0.63 6.33 2.88
C VAL A 20 0.17 5.96 1.49
N GLU A 21 0.34 4.69 1.11
CA GLU A 21 -0.15 4.14 -0.15
C GLU A 21 -1.32 3.18 0.09
N ARG A 22 -2.29 3.15 -0.83
CA ARG A 22 -3.38 2.16 -0.81
C ARG A 22 -3.08 1.04 -1.79
N LEU A 23 -2.82 -0.17 -1.30
CA LEU A 23 -2.65 -1.34 -2.17
C LEU A 23 -3.98 -2.09 -2.37
N VAL A 24 -4.35 -2.32 -3.64
CA VAL A 24 -5.48 -3.18 -4.02
C VAL A 24 -4.93 -4.49 -4.58
N HIS A 25 -5.43 -5.63 -4.10
CA HIS A 25 -5.01 -6.97 -4.51
C HIS A 25 -6.04 -7.56 -5.48
N PHE A 26 -5.55 -8.12 -6.58
CA PHE A 26 -6.37 -8.67 -7.66
C PHE A 26 -5.96 -10.11 -7.94
N ARG A 27 -6.93 -10.93 -8.33
CA ARG A 27 -6.71 -12.32 -8.76
C ARG A 27 -7.31 -12.54 -10.15
N CYS A 28 -6.53 -13.12 -11.05
CA CYS A 28 -6.95 -13.28 -12.45
C CYS A 28 -7.93 -14.46 -12.52
N GLY A 29 -9.09 -14.27 -13.16
CA GLY A 29 -10.04 -15.35 -13.40
C GLY A 29 -9.49 -16.43 -14.34
N ALA A 30 -8.61 -16.06 -15.28
CA ALA A 30 -8.03 -16.98 -16.26
C ALA A 30 -6.82 -17.75 -15.72
N CYS A 31 -5.74 -17.04 -15.36
CA CYS A 31 -4.48 -17.68 -14.98
C CYS A 31 -4.31 -17.86 -13.46
N ARG A 32 -5.28 -17.40 -12.65
CA ARG A 32 -5.34 -17.54 -11.17
C ARG A 32 -4.16 -16.93 -10.40
N ARG A 33 -3.32 -16.13 -11.06
CA ARG A 33 -2.21 -15.39 -10.45
C ARG A 33 -2.71 -14.13 -9.75
N TRP A 34 -1.93 -13.67 -8.77
CA TRP A 34 -2.21 -12.51 -7.94
C TRP A 34 -1.29 -11.35 -8.30
N TRP A 35 -1.83 -10.14 -8.47
CA TRP A 35 -1.09 -8.87 -8.54
C TRP A 35 -1.69 -7.86 -7.60
N SER A 36 -0.93 -6.81 -7.31
CA SER A 36 -1.41 -5.64 -6.59
C SER A 36 -1.12 -4.37 -7.36
N ILE A 37 -1.95 -3.35 -7.17
CA ILE A 37 -1.75 -2.01 -7.72
C ILE A 37 -1.85 -1.01 -6.57
N GLY A 38 -0.82 -0.20 -6.42
CA GLY A 38 -0.79 0.93 -5.50
C GLY A 38 -1.63 2.08 -6.05
N ASP A 39 -2.40 2.72 -5.18
CA ASP A 39 -3.26 3.87 -5.45
C ASP A 39 -4.17 3.68 -6.68
N ALA A 40 -4.74 2.48 -6.80
CA ALA A 40 -5.69 2.17 -7.84
C ALA A 40 -6.94 3.09 -7.74
N PRO A 41 -7.40 3.69 -8.86
CA PRO A 41 -8.59 4.52 -8.85
C PRO A 41 -9.82 3.67 -8.47
N PRO A 42 -10.68 4.15 -7.55
CA PRO A 42 -11.83 3.38 -7.06
C PRO A 42 -12.87 3.11 -8.15
N ASP A 43 -12.98 4.00 -9.14
CA ASP A 43 -13.98 3.91 -10.21
C ASP A 43 -13.55 3.00 -11.37
N ARG A 44 -12.30 2.51 -11.35
CA ARG A 44 -11.76 1.68 -12.43
C ARG A 44 -12.04 0.21 -12.17
N THR A 45 -12.95 -0.37 -12.95
CA THR A 45 -13.30 -1.80 -12.90
C THR A 45 -12.55 -2.65 -13.92
N ASP A 46 -11.96 -2.03 -14.95
CA ASP A 46 -11.31 -2.73 -16.04
C ASP A 46 -9.78 -2.76 -15.88
N TRP A 47 -9.25 -3.98 -15.71
CA TRP A 47 -7.83 -4.24 -15.49
C TRP A 47 -7.31 -5.34 -16.41
N TYR A 48 -6.06 -5.21 -16.85
CA TYR A 48 -5.40 -6.26 -17.64
C TYR A 48 -4.47 -7.07 -16.74
N CYS A 49 -4.57 -8.39 -16.83
CA CYS A 49 -3.66 -9.28 -16.12
C CYS A 49 -2.24 -9.16 -16.71
N PRO A 50 -1.20 -8.84 -15.91
CA PRO A 50 0.16 -8.64 -16.41
C PRO A 50 0.83 -9.94 -16.88
N TRP A 51 0.26 -11.10 -16.55
CA TRP A 51 0.82 -12.40 -16.95
C TRP A 51 0.22 -12.97 -18.22
N CYS A 52 -1.11 -12.91 -18.37
CA CYS A 52 -1.80 -13.53 -19.51
C CYS A 52 -2.43 -12.53 -20.48
N GLY A 53 -2.37 -11.23 -20.16
CA GLY A 53 -2.94 -10.16 -21.00
C GLY A 53 -4.46 -10.13 -21.07
N GLN A 54 -5.16 -10.99 -20.33
CA GLN A 54 -6.63 -11.04 -20.35
C GLN A 54 -7.23 -9.85 -19.62
N LYS A 55 -8.24 -9.23 -20.24
CA LYS A 55 -9.06 -8.18 -19.62
C LYS A 55 -9.89 -8.80 -18.49
N GLN A 56 -9.87 -8.17 -17.33
CA GLN A 56 -10.60 -8.54 -16.13
C GLN A 56 -11.55 -7.40 -15.79
N GLN A 57 -12.81 -7.73 -15.52
CA GLN A 57 -13.80 -6.82 -14.98
C GLN A 57 -13.93 -7.12 -13.49
N ILE A 58 -13.23 -6.36 -12.66
CA ILE A 58 -13.14 -6.58 -11.21
C ILE A 58 -13.93 -5.46 -10.54
N GLN A 59 -14.95 -5.84 -9.78
CA GLN A 59 -15.68 -4.89 -8.95
C GLN A 59 -14.87 -4.72 -7.66
N ALA A 60 -14.45 -3.48 -7.37
CA ALA A 60 -13.84 -3.18 -6.09
C ALA A 60 -14.94 -3.22 -5.03
N GLU A 61 -15.09 -4.36 -4.36
CA GLU A 61 -15.91 -4.43 -3.15
C GLU A 61 -15.12 -3.70 -2.07
N GLN A 62 -15.42 -2.42 -1.91
CA GLN A 62 -14.89 -1.60 -0.84
C GLN A 62 -15.39 -2.21 0.47
N GLU A 63 -14.56 -3.03 1.11
CA GLU A 63 -14.75 -3.39 2.50
C GLU A 63 -14.50 -2.11 3.32
N THR A 64 -15.49 -1.21 3.32
CA THR A 64 -15.57 -0.12 4.27
C THR A 64 -15.54 -0.77 5.64
N GLU A 65 -14.41 -0.69 6.31
CA GLU A 65 -14.24 -1.09 7.69
C GLU A 65 -15.34 -0.43 8.53
N LYS A 66 -16.38 -1.21 8.83
CA LYS A 66 -17.20 -1.02 10.03
C LYS A 66 -16.37 -1.44 11.24
N ARG A 67 -15.21 -0.82 11.47
CA ARG A 67 -14.61 -0.75 12.82
C ARG A 67 -15.33 0.34 13.60
N LYS A 68 -16.65 0.16 13.80
CA LYS A 68 -17.37 0.87 14.87
C LYS A 68 -16.98 0.19 16.17
N GLN A 69 -15.95 0.75 16.79
CA GLN A 69 -15.79 0.95 18.23
C GLN A 69 -16.76 0.12 19.09
N LYS A 70 -16.23 -0.83 19.87
CA LYS A 70 -16.89 -1.33 21.08
C LYS A 70 -15.93 -1.17 22.24
#